data_AF-A0A8C0XZU7-F1
#
_entry.id   AF-A0A8C0XZU7-F1
#
_cell.length_a   1.000
_cell.length_b   1.000
_cell.length_c   1.000
_cell.angle_alpha   90.00
_cell.angle_beta   90.00
_cell.angle_gamma   90.00
#
_symmetry.space_group_name_H-M   'P 1'
#
loop_
_entity.id
_entity.type
_entity.pdbx_description
1 polymer ?
#
loop_
_entity_poly.entity_id
_entity_poly.type
_entity_poly.pdbx_seq_one_letter_code
_entity_poly.pdbx_strand_id
1 'polypeptide(L)'
;MASDDVANLADSLAKTQVDEGELSYKGQGLKLDNAQSVEKMVRAIQEFDGLRALRLEGNTIGVEAAQTIAKALEKKSDLQCCHWSDMFTGRLRAEIPPALVSLGDALIMAGARLKVLDLSDNAFGPDGVKGIEKLLKSATCHTLQELRLNNCGMGIGGGKILSAALTVCHKESSALGAPLQLKVFIAGRNRLENDGATALAQAFQLIGSLEEVHIPQNGINYQGVTALATAMQHNPQLRVLNLNDNTFTKRGAIAMAQALKHLRNVQLINFGDCLVRSEGASAISETLREGLPILKELNLSFGEITKDAALEVARSVQHKDQLEKLDLNGIIIQRNSFSCHSDDEGEPEEDEDEEEDDDDDYEDVEEEEEEEGEKSELNQFSTPPSAPRTPDASTFLSFPSPDKLLRLGAKRSFLLQQQVDLLDASKTAEAFLKISSVYKEDDAEVKAAVLESIDAVLSKAFLTPSFQGLSFMSSLLVMLGLLKSEDKLKPVKVVPGHLQCLEHAVKQSYFPREHVTVLNAFMARPSKSLEPCSGARDRLKSTLQKLTPES
;
A
#
# COMPACT_ATOMS: atom_id res chain seq x y z
N MET A 1 34.97 -37.21 -34.24
CA MET A 1 34.09 -38.16 -33.53
C MET A 1 34.37 -38.22 -32.04
N ALA A 2 35.62 -38.28 -31.56
CA ALA A 2 35.88 -38.31 -30.11
C ALA A 2 35.90 -36.93 -29.39
N SER A 3 35.95 -35.80 -30.10
CA SER A 3 35.98 -34.46 -29.47
C SER A 3 34.60 -33.83 -29.25
N ASP A 4 33.61 -34.17 -30.09
CA ASP A 4 32.25 -33.62 -29.97
C ASP A 4 31.48 -34.25 -28.80
N ASP A 5 31.78 -35.50 -28.44
CA ASP A 5 31.20 -36.17 -27.26
C ASP A 5 31.74 -35.60 -25.96
N VAL A 6 33.00 -35.16 -25.91
CA VAL A 6 33.60 -34.57 -24.70
C VAL A 6 33.10 -33.14 -24.47
N ALA A 7 32.86 -32.38 -25.53
CA ALA A 7 32.25 -31.05 -25.44
C ALA A 7 30.78 -31.12 -25.00
N ASN A 8 30.01 -32.08 -25.54
CA ASN A 8 28.63 -32.31 -25.12
C ASN A 8 28.54 -32.85 -23.68
N LEU A 9 29.46 -33.74 -23.26
CA LEU A 9 29.54 -34.17 -21.86
C LEU A 9 29.92 -33.01 -20.94
N ALA A 10 30.87 -32.15 -21.34
CA ALA A 10 31.28 -30.99 -20.54
C ALA A 10 30.16 -29.95 -20.40
N ASP A 11 29.34 -29.71 -21.43
CA ASP A 11 28.16 -28.84 -21.35
C ASP A 11 27.00 -29.48 -20.58
N SER A 12 26.85 -30.81 -20.61
CA SER A 12 25.92 -31.54 -19.75
C SER A 12 26.38 -31.58 -18.28
N LEU A 13 27.69 -31.67 -18.03
CA LEU A 13 28.32 -31.65 -16.71
C LEU A 13 28.38 -30.23 -16.12
N ALA A 14 28.53 -29.19 -16.95
CA ALA A 14 28.45 -27.79 -16.52
C ALA A 14 27.02 -27.36 -16.14
N LYS A 15 26.00 -28.05 -16.66
CA LYS A 15 24.60 -27.90 -16.23
C LYS A 15 24.24 -28.69 -14.97
N THR A 16 25.18 -29.45 -14.41
CA THR A 16 24.95 -30.31 -13.25
C THR A 16 25.98 -30.11 -12.16
N GLN A 17 26.07 -28.90 -11.62
CA GLN A 17 26.27 -28.77 -10.16
C GLN A 17 24.91 -29.02 -9.49
N VAL A 18 24.46 -30.28 -9.57
CA VAL A 18 23.22 -30.73 -8.92
C VAL A 18 23.59 -31.09 -7.50
N ASP A 19 23.16 -30.26 -6.55
CA ASP A 19 22.90 -30.75 -5.21
C ASP A 19 22.01 -32.00 -5.33
N GLU A 20 22.39 -33.11 -4.71
CA GLU A 20 21.74 -34.42 -4.87
C GLU A 20 20.20 -34.31 -4.89
N GLY A 21 19.58 -34.65 -6.03
CA GLY A 21 18.12 -34.61 -6.18
C GLY A 21 17.52 -33.35 -6.79
N GLU A 22 18.31 -32.39 -7.30
CA GLU A 22 17.79 -31.19 -7.95
C GLU A 22 17.67 -31.31 -9.48
N LEU A 23 16.54 -30.87 -10.03
CA LEU A 23 16.36 -30.63 -11.46
C LEU A 23 16.13 -29.13 -11.71
N SER A 24 17.00 -28.50 -12.50
CA SER A 24 17.03 -27.05 -12.67
C SER A 24 16.88 -26.60 -14.12
N TYR A 25 15.95 -25.66 -14.33
CA TYR A 25 15.74 -24.93 -15.57
C TYR A 25 15.95 -23.42 -15.39
N LYS A 26 16.67 -23.03 -14.33
CA LYS A 26 16.87 -21.63 -13.96
C LYS A 26 17.44 -20.79 -15.11
N GLY A 27 16.81 -19.65 -15.39
CA GLY A 27 17.32 -18.60 -16.28
C GLY A 27 17.41 -18.99 -17.76
N GLN A 28 16.68 -20.03 -18.18
CA GLN A 28 16.73 -20.49 -19.57
C GLN A 28 15.83 -19.67 -20.51
N GLY A 29 14.93 -18.81 -19.99
CA GLY A 29 14.07 -17.96 -20.79
C GLY A 29 13.08 -18.74 -21.67
N LEU A 30 12.69 -19.94 -21.24
CA LEU A 30 11.80 -20.81 -22.02
C LEU A 30 10.37 -20.25 -22.02
N LYS A 31 9.74 -20.26 -23.20
CA LYS A 31 8.29 -20.02 -23.34
C LYS A 31 7.56 -21.35 -23.40
N LEU A 32 6.94 -21.71 -22.29
CA LEU A 32 6.30 -22.99 -22.04
C LEU A 32 4.78 -22.79 -22.01
N ASP A 33 4.15 -22.80 -23.18
CA ASP A 33 2.73 -22.47 -23.32
C ASP A 33 1.79 -23.67 -23.15
N ASN A 34 2.21 -24.86 -23.58
CA ASN A 34 1.37 -26.04 -23.76
C ASN A 34 2.11 -27.36 -23.50
N ALA A 35 1.41 -28.49 -23.58
CA ALA A 35 1.97 -29.82 -23.32
C ALA A 35 3.20 -30.16 -24.19
N GLN A 36 3.22 -29.75 -25.45
CA GLN A 36 4.33 -30.00 -26.37
C GLN A 36 5.59 -29.23 -25.95
N SER A 37 5.42 -27.97 -25.52
CA SER A 37 6.55 -27.12 -25.12
C SER A 37 7.31 -27.65 -23.89
N VAL A 38 6.63 -28.40 -23.01
CA VAL A 38 7.22 -28.97 -21.79
C VAL A 38 7.58 -30.45 -21.91
N GLU A 39 7.44 -31.07 -23.09
CA GLU A 39 7.60 -32.53 -23.25
C GLU A 39 8.94 -33.04 -22.71
N LYS A 40 10.04 -32.37 -23.06
CA LYS A 40 11.39 -32.72 -22.58
C LYS A 40 11.52 -32.56 -21.07
N MET A 41 10.95 -31.48 -20.52
CA MET A 41 10.97 -31.20 -19.09
C MET A 41 10.19 -32.25 -18.32
N VAL A 42 9.00 -32.63 -18.80
CA VAL A 42 8.13 -33.63 -18.21
C VAL A 42 8.80 -35.00 -18.21
N ARG A 43 9.41 -35.42 -19.33
CA ARG A 43 10.18 -36.68 -19.39
C ARG A 43 11.31 -36.68 -18.36
N ALA A 44 12.09 -35.59 -18.30
CA ALA A 44 13.16 -35.45 -17.33
C ALA A 44 12.63 -35.53 -15.89
N ILE A 45 11.52 -34.85 -15.55
CA ILE A 45 10.89 -34.97 -14.22
C ILE A 45 10.51 -36.42 -13.95
N GLN A 46 9.83 -37.09 -14.88
CA GLN A 46 9.34 -38.47 -14.70
C GLN A 46 10.48 -39.45 -14.46
N GLU A 47 11.56 -39.37 -15.24
CA GLU A 47 12.74 -40.24 -15.16
C GLU A 47 13.66 -39.92 -13.97
N PHE A 48 13.50 -38.76 -13.32
CA PHE A 48 14.33 -38.36 -12.19
C PHE A 48 13.91 -39.06 -10.89
N ASP A 49 14.60 -40.13 -10.52
CA ASP A 49 14.42 -40.80 -9.23
C ASP A 49 14.96 -39.95 -8.07
N GLY A 50 14.20 -39.85 -6.98
CA GLY A 50 14.61 -39.07 -5.80
C GLY A 50 14.64 -37.56 -6.03
N LEU A 51 13.78 -37.03 -6.91
CA LEU A 51 13.65 -35.58 -7.15
C LEU A 51 13.25 -34.86 -5.85
N ARG A 52 14.16 -34.05 -5.32
CA ARG A 52 14.02 -33.26 -4.09
C ARG A 52 13.82 -31.77 -4.34
N ALA A 53 14.29 -31.25 -5.46
CA ALA A 53 14.16 -29.83 -5.80
C ALA A 53 13.84 -29.63 -7.28
N LEU A 54 12.92 -28.72 -7.60
CA LEU A 54 12.60 -28.31 -8.96
C LEU A 54 12.74 -26.79 -9.09
N ARG A 55 13.63 -26.35 -9.97
CA ARG A 55 13.80 -24.92 -10.29
C ARG A 55 13.24 -24.59 -11.66
N LEU A 56 12.29 -23.64 -11.67
CA LEU A 56 11.64 -23.13 -12.88
C LEU A 56 11.88 -21.63 -13.07
N GLU A 57 12.72 -21.02 -12.23
CA GLU A 57 13.00 -19.59 -12.21
C GLU A 57 13.42 -19.02 -13.57
N GLY A 58 12.87 -17.86 -13.96
CA GLY A 58 13.24 -17.13 -15.17
C GLY A 58 12.74 -17.79 -16.46
N ASN A 59 11.57 -18.43 -16.41
CA ASN A 59 10.88 -19.00 -17.56
C ASN A 59 9.43 -18.45 -17.61
N THR A 60 8.70 -18.74 -18.68
CA THR A 60 7.30 -18.33 -18.81
C THR A 60 6.43 -19.56 -18.96
N ILE A 61 5.65 -19.88 -17.93
CA ILE A 61 4.82 -21.09 -17.88
C ILE A 61 3.34 -20.70 -18.00
N GLY A 62 2.68 -21.23 -19.03
CA GLY A 62 1.25 -21.14 -19.23
C GLY A 62 0.46 -22.16 -18.43
N VAL A 63 -0.87 -22.01 -18.39
CA VAL A 63 -1.76 -22.88 -17.62
C VAL A 63 -1.65 -24.34 -18.06
N GLU A 64 -1.70 -24.62 -19.37
CA GLU A 64 -1.63 -25.98 -19.90
C GLU A 64 -0.24 -26.62 -19.67
N ALA A 65 0.83 -25.83 -19.82
CA ALA A 65 2.17 -26.27 -19.46
C ALA A 65 2.29 -26.62 -17.97
N ALA A 66 1.76 -25.76 -17.08
CA ALA A 66 1.72 -26.02 -15.63
C ALA A 66 0.93 -27.29 -15.29
N GLN A 67 -0.21 -27.52 -15.93
CA GLN A 67 -1.00 -28.75 -15.77
C GLN A 67 -0.22 -29.99 -16.22
N THR A 68 0.51 -29.90 -17.32
CA THR A 68 1.30 -31.03 -17.84
C THR A 68 2.50 -31.31 -16.94
N ILE A 69 3.17 -30.28 -16.42
CA ILE A 69 4.22 -30.41 -15.41
C ILE A 69 3.64 -31.00 -14.12
N ALA A 70 2.48 -30.53 -13.67
CA ALA A 70 1.80 -31.02 -12.47
C ALA A 70 1.54 -32.54 -12.56
N LYS A 71 1.08 -33.05 -13.71
CA LYS A 71 0.89 -34.49 -13.93
C LYS A 71 2.18 -35.31 -13.75
N ALA A 72 3.33 -34.74 -14.08
CA ALA A 72 4.62 -35.39 -13.84
C ALA A 72 5.01 -35.42 -12.35
N LEU A 73 4.57 -34.41 -11.59
CA LEU A 73 4.88 -34.24 -10.16
C LEU A 73 4.03 -35.11 -9.24
N GLU A 74 2.87 -35.61 -9.67
CA GLU A 74 1.96 -36.46 -8.87
C GLU A 74 2.64 -37.72 -8.28
N LYS A 75 3.79 -38.14 -8.83
CA LYS A 75 4.57 -39.31 -8.36
C LYS A 75 5.85 -38.95 -7.62
N LYS A 76 6.11 -37.67 -7.34
CA LYS A 76 7.37 -37.17 -6.77
C LYS A 76 7.22 -36.81 -5.30
N SER A 77 6.98 -37.83 -4.47
CA SER A 77 6.79 -37.69 -3.01
C SER A 77 8.03 -37.14 -2.27
N ASP A 78 9.22 -37.32 -2.84
CA ASP A 78 10.47 -36.85 -2.24
C ASP A 78 10.73 -35.34 -2.44
N LEU A 79 9.86 -34.66 -3.21
CA LEU A 79 10.01 -33.25 -3.53
C LEU A 79 9.85 -32.38 -2.27
N GLN A 80 10.85 -31.54 -2.03
CA GLN A 80 10.97 -30.72 -0.82
C GLN A 80 11.15 -29.23 -1.14
N CYS A 81 11.72 -28.89 -2.30
CA CYS A 81 12.03 -27.50 -2.65
C CYS A 81 11.44 -27.13 -4.02
N CYS A 82 10.60 -26.11 -4.02
CA CYS A 82 10.01 -25.56 -5.23
C CYS A 82 10.52 -24.14 -5.43
N HIS A 83 11.40 -23.94 -6.41
CA HIS A 83 11.92 -22.62 -6.79
C HIS A 83 11.20 -22.14 -8.03
N TRP A 84 10.08 -21.48 -7.81
CA TRP A 84 9.07 -21.09 -8.79
C TRP A 84 8.94 -19.56 -8.89
N SER A 85 10.01 -18.84 -8.57
CA SER A 85 10.07 -17.39 -8.73
C SER A 85 10.12 -17.00 -10.21
N ASP A 86 9.60 -15.84 -10.59
CA ASP A 86 9.67 -15.31 -11.98
C ASP A 86 9.34 -16.37 -13.05
N MET A 87 8.22 -17.09 -12.88
CA MET A 87 7.79 -18.13 -13.83
C MET A 87 6.57 -17.74 -14.67
N PHE A 88 6.01 -16.56 -14.44
CA PHE A 88 4.81 -16.04 -15.14
C PHE A 88 5.05 -14.73 -15.87
N THR A 89 6.30 -14.32 -16.09
CA THR A 89 6.61 -13.10 -16.84
C THR A 89 6.01 -13.15 -18.24
N GLY A 90 5.17 -12.17 -18.56
CA GLY A 90 4.44 -12.07 -19.81
C GLY A 90 3.09 -12.81 -19.87
N ARG A 91 2.69 -13.55 -18.81
CA ARG A 91 1.36 -14.16 -18.70
C ARG A 91 0.33 -13.18 -18.16
N LEU A 92 -0.95 -13.46 -18.41
CA LEU A 92 -2.04 -12.70 -17.81
C LEU A 92 -2.17 -13.07 -16.33
N ARG A 93 -2.51 -12.09 -15.48
CA ARG A 93 -2.71 -12.31 -14.04
C ARG A 93 -3.73 -13.42 -13.75
N ALA A 94 -4.79 -13.52 -14.55
CA ALA A 94 -5.83 -14.53 -14.40
C ALA A 94 -5.33 -15.98 -14.64
N GLU A 95 -4.18 -16.16 -15.29
CA GLU A 95 -3.58 -17.47 -15.55
C GLU A 95 -2.75 -18.01 -14.38
N ILE A 96 -2.31 -17.12 -13.49
CA ILE A 96 -1.43 -17.48 -12.38
C ILE A 96 -2.14 -18.41 -11.38
N PRO A 97 -3.36 -18.08 -10.87
CA PRO A 97 -4.05 -18.97 -9.94
C PRO A 97 -4.28 -20.39 -10.47
N PRO A 98 -4.86 -20.64 -11.67
CA PRO A 98 -5.11 -22.00 -12.13
C PRO A 98 -3.81 -22.80 -12.38
N ALA A 99 -2.73 -22.14 -12.81
CA ALA A 99 -1.42 -22.78 -12.94
C ALA A 99 -0.87 -23.22 -11.58
N LEU A 100 -0.91 -22.34 -10.57
CA LEU A 100 -0.44 -22.64 -9.21
C LEU A 100 -1.32 -23.68 -8.50
N VAL A 101 -2.64 -23.63 -8.70
CA VAL A 101 -3.57 -24.66 -8.18
C VAL A 101 -3.21 -26.03 -8.75
N SER A 102 -2.97 -26.12 -10.06
CA SER A 102 -2.61 -27.39 -10.70
C SER A 102 -1.31 -27.96 -10.13
N LEU A 103 -0.28 -27.12 -9.98
CA LEU A 103 0.99 -27.51 -9.40
C LEU A 103 0.84 -27.91 -7.92
N GLY A 104 0.11 -27.12 -7.13
CA GLY A 104 -0.14 -27.39 -5.71
C GLY A 104 -0.92 -28.68 -5.49
N ASP A 105 -1.95 -28.94 -6.29
CA ASP A 105 -2.75 -30.17 -6.22
C ASP A 105 -1.91 -31.41 -6.53
N ALA A 106 -0.99 -31.32 -7.48
CA ALA A 106 -0.06 -32.41 -7.76
C ALA A 106 0.89 -32.68 -6.58
N LEU A 107 1.38 -31.65 -5.88
CA LEU A 107 2.22 -31.83 -4.69
C LEU A 107 1.45 -32.49 -3.55
N ILE A 108 0.20 -32.07 -3.34
CA ILE A 108 -0.72 -32.68 -2.36
C ILE A 108 -0.93 -34.16 -2.71
N MET A 109 -1.21 -34.47 -3.98
CA MET A 109 -1.42 -35.84 -4.44
C MET A 109 -0.18 -36.72 -4.28
N ALA A 110 1.01 -36.16 -4.54
CA ALA A 110 2.27 -36.84 -4.36
C ALA A 110 2.61 -37.13 -2.88
N GLY A 111 1.93 -36.49 -1.94
CA GLY A 111 2.29 -36.54 -0.52
C GLY A 111 3.66 -35.91 -0.25
N ALA A 112 4.03 -34.91 -1.06
CA ALA A 112 5.28 -34.18 -0.90
C ALA A 112 5.34 -33.50 0.46
N ARG A 113 6.54 -33.27 0.99
CA ARG A 113 6.74 -32.58 2.28
C ARG A 113 7.67 -31.40 2.06
N LEU A 114 7.09 -30.27 1.68
CA LEU A 114 7.86 -29.09 1.31
C LEU A 114 8.60 -28.53 2.52
N LYS A 115 9.84 -28.10 2.26
CA LYS A 115 10.69 -27.31 3.13
C LYS A 115 10.85 -25.89 2.59
N VAL A 116 10.89 -25.73 1.26
CA VAL A 116 11.08 -24.43 0.61
C VAL A 116 10.03 -24.25 -0.48
N LEU A 117 9.35 -23.11 -0.44
CA LEU A 117 8.49 -22.64 -1.51
C LEU A 117 8.85 -21.19 -1.85
N ASP A 118 9.43 -20.98 -3.03
CA ASP A 118 9.75 -19.66 -3.55
C ASP A 118 8.85 -19.34 -4.73
N LEU A 119 8.06 -18.29 -4.58
CA LEU A 119 7.09 -17.78 -5.55
C LEU A 119 7.33 -16.30 -5.84
N SER A 120 8.51 -15.78 -5.49
CA SER A 120 8.87 -14.38 -5.66
C SER A 120 8.78 -13.94 -7.12
N ASP A 121 8.60 -12.65 -7.37
CA ASP A 121 8.60 -12.05 -8.71
C ASP A 121 7.53 -12.61 -9.66
N ASN A 122 6.42 -13.10 -9.09
CA ASN A 122 5.23 -13.48 -9.85
C ASN A 122 4.10 -12.48 -9.56
N ALA A 123 3.53 -11.86 -10.59
CA ALA A 123 2.52 -10.80 -10.47
C ALA A 123 1.13 -11.33 -10.03
N PHE A 124 1.03 -11.84 -8.80
CA PHE A 124 -0.19 -12.40 -8.21
C PHE A 124 -1.35 -11.39 -8.26
N GLY A 125 -1.05 -10.14 -7.90
CA GLY A 125 -2.10 -9.19 -7.53
C GLY A 125 -2.91 -9.68 -6.30
N PRO A 126 -3.99 -8.97 -5.94
CA PRO A 126 -4.83 -9.32 -4.78
C PRO A 126 -5.35 -10.77 -4.74
N ASP A 127 -5.64 -11.37 -5.90
CA ASP A 127 -6.25 -12.70 -5.98
C ASP A 127 -5.24 -13.83 -6.21
N GLY A 128 -4.01 -13.53 -6.60
CA GLY A 128 -3.04 -14.58 -6.95
C GLY A 128 -2.70 -15.51 -5.78
N VAL A 129 -2.79 -15.01 -4.55
CA VAL A 129 -2.58 -15.81 -3.32
C VAL A 129 -3.62 -16.93 -3.16
N LYS A 130 -4.84 -16.76 -3.69
CA LYS A 130 -5.86 -17.82 -3.71
C LYS A 130 -5.36 -19.07 -4.44
N GLY A 131 -4.46 -18.90 -5.42
CA GLY A 131 -3.85 -19.99 -6.17
C GLY A 131 -3.00 -20.95 -5.34
N ILE A 132 -2.52 -20.52 -4.17
CA ILE A 132 -1.67 -21.32 -3.27
C ILE A 132 -2.29 -21.56 -1.90
N GLU A 133 -3.47 -20.99 -1.63
CA GLU A 133 -4.13 -21.08 -0.33
C GLU A 133 -4.37 -22.54 0.08
N LYS A 134 -4.92 -23.36 -0.83
CA LYS A 134 -5.15 -24.79 -0.60
C LYS A 134 -3.85 -25.55 -0.31
N LEU A 135 -2.78 -25.24 -1.03
CA LEU A 135 -1.47 -25.85 -0.84
C LEU A 135 -0.91 -25.52 0.55
N LEU A 136 -0.96 -24.25 0.95
CA LEU A 136 -0.43 -23.79 2.24
C LEU A 136 -1.19 -24.41 3.43
N LYS A 137 -2.50 -24.61 3.31
CA LYS A 137 -3.31 -25.28 4.36
C LYS A 137 -3.08 -26.79 4.44
N SER A 138 -2.51 -27.41 3.40
CA SER A 138 -2.39 -28.87 3.33
C SER A 138 -1.20 -29.43 4.12
N ALA A 139 -1.25 -30.75 4.37
CA ALA A 139 -0.16 -31.51 5.00
C ALA A 139 1.19 -31.37 4.29
N THR A 140 1.18 -31.04 2.99
CA THR A 140 2.36 -30.76 2.18
C THR A 140 3.22 -29.64 2.78
N CYS A 141 2.58 -28.64 3.39
CA CYS A 141 3.26 -27.48 3.96
C CYS A 141 3.50 -27.58 5.47
N HIS A 142 3.10 -28.66 6.15
CA HIS A 142 3.36 -28.82 7.59
C HIS A 142 4.85 -28.84 7.95
N THR A 143 5.72 -29.15 6.99
CA THR A 143 7.18 -29.13 7.13
C THR A 143 7.85 -27.89 6.57
N LEU A 144 7.07 -26.90 6.11
CA LEU A 144 7.59 -25.74 5.41
C LEU A 144 8.48 -24.92 6.36
N GLN A 145 9.71 -24.67 5.94
CA GLN A 145 10.71 -23.91 6.70
C GLN A 145 10.96 -22.55 6.07
N GLU A 146 10.74 -22.42 4.76
CA GLU A 146 11.01 -21.20 4.02
C GLU A 146 9.89 -20.91 3.03
N LEU A 147 9.32 -19.70 3.15
CA LEU A 147 8.31 -19.18 2.25
C LEU A 147 8.77 -17.83 1.71
N ARG A 148 8.89 -17.73 0.39
CA ARG A 148 9.27 -16.50 -0.30
C ARG A 148 8.20 -16.09 -1.29
N LEU A 149 7.73 -14.87 -1.14
CA LEU A 149 6.67 -14.21 -1.89
C LEU A 149 7.07 -12.76 -2.14
N ASN A 150 8.35 -12.49 -2.40
CA ASN A 150 8.83 -11.12 -2.62
C ASN A 150 8.30 -10.59 -3.96
N ASN A 151 7.87 -9.33 -4.02
CA ASN A 151 7.45 -8.67 -5.27
C ASN A 151 6.31 -9.41 -6.00
N CYS A 152 5.27 -9.81 -5.28
CA CYS A 152 4.10 -10.49 -5.83
C CYS A 152 2.88 -9.57 -6.00
N GLY A 153 2.89 -8.37 -5.41
CA GLY A 153 1.78 -7.42 -5.49
C GLY A 153 0.50 -7.91 -4.79
N MET A 154 0.64 -8.65 -3.69
CA MET A 154 -0.47 -9.32 -2.98
C MET A 154 -1.53 -8.37 -2.39
N GLY A 155 -1.15 -7.13 -2.07
CA GLY A 155 -2.01 -6.19 -1.36
C GLY A 155 -2.39 -6.63 0.06
N ILE A 156 -3.28 -5.86 0.69
CA ILE A 156 -3.84 -6.17 2.01
C ILE A 156 -4.55 -7.52 2.01
N GLY A 157 -5.45 -7.74 1.04
CA GLY A 157 -6.26 -8.96 0.94
C GLY A 157 -5.41 -10.23 0.82
N GLY A 158 -4.38 -10.20 -0.03
CA GLY A 158 -3.45 -11.33 -0.15
C GLY A 158 -2.65 -11.57 1.14
N GLY A 159 -2.29 -10.52 1.88
CA GLY A 159 -1.68 -10.64 3.22
C GLY A 159 -2.60 -11.32 4.24
N LYS A 160 -3.89 -10.96 4.25
CA LYS A 160 -4.92 -11.60 5.12
C LYS A 160 -5.12 -13.08 4.77
N ILE A 161 -5.24 -13.41 3.49
CA ILE A 161 -5.39 -14.81 3.02
C ILE A 161 -4.16 -15.63 3.41
N LEU A 162 -2.96 -15.10 3.18
CA LEU A 162 -1.70 -15.74 3.52
C LEU A 162 -1.61 -16.04 5.04
N SER A 163 -1.93 -15.05 5.87
CA SER A 163 -1.95 -15.22 7.33
C SER A 163 -2.94 -16.30 7.77
N ALA A 164 -4.16 -16.29 7.22
CA ALA A 164 -5.18 -17.29 7.54
C ALA A 164 -4.73 -18.70 7.15
N ALA A 165 -4.12 -18.86 5.97
CA ALA A 165 -3.59 -20.14 5.51
C ALA A 165 -2.45 -20.65 6.41
N LEU A 166 -1.49 -19.79 6.78
CA LEU A 166 -0.41 -20.15 7.69
C LEU A 166 -0.92 -20.51 9.09
N THR A 167 -1.92 -19.80 9.59
CA THR A 167 -2.55 -20.08 10.88
C THR A 167 -3.23 -21.45 10.90
N VAL A 168 -3.97 -21.79 9.83
CA VAL A 168 -4.58 -23.12 9.67
C VAL A 168 -3.51 -24.19 9.60
N CYS A 169 -2.50 -24.00 8.75
CA CYS A 169 -1.37 -24.92 8.62
C CYS A 169 -0.69 -25.20 9.97
N HIS A 170 -0.42 -24.15 10.75
CA HIS A 170 0.18 -24.27 12.07
C HIS A 170 -0.73 -25.01 13.06
N LYS A 171 -2.03 -24.70 13.09
CA LYS A 171 -3.00 -25.38 13.98
C LYS A 171 -3.13 -26.87 13.66
N GLU A 172 -3.27 -27.22 12.38
CA GLU A 172 -3.43 -28.61 11.94
C GLU A 172 -2.15 -29.42 12.19
N SER A 173 -0.99 -28.89 11.83
CA SER A 173 0.30 -29.53 12.11
C SER A 173 0.57 -29.68 13.61
N SER A 174 0.17 -28.70 14.43
CA SER A 174 0.25 -28.77 15.90
C SER A 174 -0.62 -29.88 16.48
N ALA A 175 -1.85 -30.05 15.97
CA ALA A 175 -2.75 -31.12 16.38
C ALA A 175 -2.20 -32.52 16.09
N LEU A 176 -1.31 -32.63 15.09
CA LEU A 176 -0.57 -33.86 14.77
C LEU A 176 0.71 -34.05 15.60
N GLY A 177 1.01 -33.15 16.53
CA GLY A 177 2.20 -33.21 17.39
C GLY A 177 3.50 -32.74 16.74
N ALA A 178 3.42 -32.10 15.57
CA ALA A 178 4.57 -31.57 14.84
C ALA A 178 4.22 -30.19 14.27
N PRO A 179 4.18 -29.12 15.09
CA PRO A 179 3.80 -27.78 14.67
C PRO A 179 4.65 -27.27 13.50
N LEU A 180 4.07 -26.42 12.66
CA LEU A 180 4.77 -25.73 11.58
C LEU A 180 5.97 -24.96 12.14
N GLN A 181 7.16 -25.29 11.65
CA GLN A 181 8.44 -24.65 12.02
C GLN A 181 8.94 -23.73 10.89
N LEU A 182 8.19 -22.67 10.58
CA LEU A 182 8.58 -21.71 9.57
C LEU A 182 9.73 -20.84 10.11
N LYS A 183 10.87 -20.88 9.43
CA LYS A 183 12.11 -20.20 9.83
C LYS A 183 12.35 -18.93 9.03
N VAL A 184 12.11 -18.96 7.73
CA VAL A 184 12.42 -17.87 6.81
C VAL A 184 11.14 -17.42 6.13
N PHE A 185 10.81 -16.14 6.29
CA PHE A 185 9.67 -15.52 5.63
C PHE A 185 10.11 -14.25 4.89
N ILE A 186 9.88 -14.25 3.57
CA ILE A 186 10.22 -13.12 2.69
C ILE A 186 8.98 -12.68 1.94
N ALA A 187 8.53 -11.45 2.15
CA ALA A 187 7.35 -10.89 1.48
C ALA A 187 7.50 -9.37 1.26
N GLY A 188 8.66 -8.91 0.79
CA GLY A 188 8.85 -7.51 0.41
C GLY A 188 8.04 -7.09 -0.82
N ARG A 189 7.85 -5.78 -1.03
CA ARG A 189 7.25 -5.22 -2.27
C ARG A 189 5.85 -5.76 -2.60
N ASN A 190 5.01 -5.97 -1.58
CA ASN A 190 3.67 -6.53 -1.76
C ASN A 190 2.53 -5.57 -1.45
N ARG A 191 2.81 -4.36 -0.96
CA ARG A 191 1.78 -3.41 -0.49
C ARG A 191 0.87 -4.05 0.56
N LEU A 192 1.47 -4.73 1.54
CA LEU A 192 0.71 -5.35 2.63
C LEU A 192 -0.02 -4.30 3.49
N GLU A 193 0.54 -3.09 3.58
CA GLU A 193 0.04 -1.98 4.41
C GLU A 193 -0.17 -2.46 5.88
N ASN A 194 -0.88 -1.69 6.70
CA ASN A 194 -1.03 -2.03 8.12
C ASN A 194 -1.80 -3.33 8.36
N ASP A 195 -2.93 -3.47 7.68
CA ASP A 195 -3.83 -4.60 7.86
C ASP A 195 -3.22 -5.95 7.48
N GLY A 196 -2.53 -6.00 6.34
CA GLY A 196 -1.82 -7.20 5.91
C GLY A 196 -0.68 -7.54 6.88
N ALA A 197 0.05 -6.53 7.36
CA ALA A 197 1.10 -6.72 8.35
C ALA A 197 0.57 -7.20 9.71
N THR A 198 -0.54 -6.63 10.18
CA THR A 198 -1.21 -7.03 11.43
C THR A 198 -1.72 -8.47 11.35
N ALA A 199 -2.34 -8.85 10.22
CA ALA A 199 -2.75 -10.22 10.00
C ALA A 199 -1.54 -11.17 10.05
N LEU A 200 -0.44 -10.86 9.36
CA LEU A 200 0.78 -11.67 9.41
C LEU A 200 1.38 -11.73 10.82
N ALA A 201 1.36 -10.63 11.57
CA ALA A 201 1.83 -10.58 12.95
C ALA A 201 1.11 -11.60 13.84
N GLN A 202 -0.21 -11.76 13.70
CA GLN A 202 -0.99 -12.77 14.42
C GLN A 202 -0.50 -14.20 14.11
N ALA A 203 -0.25 -14.51 12.83
CA ALA A 203 0.28 -15.81 12.44
C ALA A 203 1.71 -16.04 13.01
N PHE A 204 2.58 -15.03 12.93
CA PHE A 204 3.95 -15.11 13.44
C PHE A 204 4.02 -15.29 14.96
N GLN A 205 3.08 -14.71 15.70
CA GLN A 205 2.96 -14.90 17.14
C GLN A 205 2.67 -16.37 17.50
N LEU A 206 1.85 -17.06 16.70
CA LEU A 206 1.54 -18.48 16.89
C LEU A 206 2.71 -19.38 16.48
N ILE A 207 3.34 -19.09 15.34
CA ILE A 207 4.41 -19.91 14.76
C ILE A 207 5.65 -19.98 15.66
N GLY A 208 6.09 -18.84 16.22
CA GLY A 208 7.14 -18.76 17.25
C GLY A 208 8.54 -19.30 16.87
N SER A 209 8.76 -19.70 15.62
CA SER A 209 9.97 -20.39 15.15
C SER A 209 10.77 -19.60 14.09
N LEU A 210 10.40 -18.35 13.82
CA LEU A 210 11.05 -17.52 12.82
C LEU A 210 12.50 -17.19 13.21
N GLU A 211 13.38 -17.32 12.22
CA GLU A 211 14.80 -16.98 12.26
C GLU A 211 15.11 -15.79 11.34
N GLU A 212 14.39 -15.62 10.23
CA GLU A 212 14.60 -14.54 9.27
C GLU A 212 13.27 -13.97 8.76
N VAL A 213 13.09 -12.66 8.87
CA VAL A 213 11.90 -11.94 8.41
C VAL A 213 12.32 -10.77 7.52
N HIS A 214 11.87 -10.81 6.27
CA HIS A 214 12.11 -9.78 5.27
C HIS A 214 10.78 -9.27 4.71
N ILE A 215 10.35 -8.08 5.15
CA ILE A 215 9.11 -7.43 4.71
C ILE A 215 9.38 -5.98 4.25
N PRO A 216 10.45 -5.71 3.45
CA PRO A 216 10.75 -4.34 3.03
C PRO A 216 9.71 -3.82 2.03
N GLN A 217 9.55 -2.50 1.92
CA GLN A 217 8.76 -1.86 0.86
C GLN A 217 7.30 -2.32 0.80
N ASN A 218 6.61 -2.30 1.95
CA ASN A 218 5.22 -2.75 2.02
C ASN A 218 4.22 -1.64 2.35
N GLY A 219 4.68 -0.40 2.51
CA GLY A 219 3.82 0.72 2.90
C GLY A 219 3.23 0.55 4.30
N ILE A 220 3.91 -0.20 5.18
CA ILE A 220 3.49 -0.44 6.56
C ILE A 220 3.85 0.80 7.38
N ASN A 221 2.90 1.38 8.10
CA ASN A 221 3.17 2.50 9.00
C ASN A 221 3.35 2.04 10.46
N TYR A 222 3.46 2.98 11.40
CA TYR A 222 3.74 2.68 12.81
C TYR A 222 2.77 1.68 13.45
N GLN A 223 1.50 1.60 13.03
CA GLN A 223 0.51 0.66 13.57
C GLN A 223 0.86 -0.78 13.19
N GLY A 224 1.06 -1.04 11.90
CA GLY A 224 1.46 -2.38 11.42
C GLY A 224 2.86 -2.77 11.93
N VAL A 225 3.78 -1.81 12.03
CA VAL A 225 5.09 -2.04 12.66
C VAL A 225 4.95 -2.42 14.13
N THR A 226 4.05 -1.78 14.88
CA THR A 226 3.79 -2.12 16.29
C THR A 226 3.22 -3.53 16.44
N ALA A 227 2.32 -3.95 15.54
CA ALA A 227 1.82 -5.33 15.49
C ALA A 227 2.97 -6.32 15.22
N LEU A 228 3.81 -6.07 14.20
CA LEU A 228 4.97 -6.88 13.91
C LEU A 228 5.94 -6.95 15.09
N ALA A 229 6.23 -5.83 15.76
CA ALA A 229 7.09 -5.79 16.94
C ALA A 229 6.59 -6.72 18.06
N THR A 230 5.27 -6.72 18.30
CA THR A 230 4.63 -7.61 19.28
C THR A 230 4.81 -9.08 18.89
N ALA A 231 4.64 -9.41 17.62
CA ALA A 231 4.83 -10.77 17.13
C ALA A 231 6.30 -11.23 17.20
N MET A 232 7.25 -10.36 16.91
CA MET A 232 8.68 -10.72 16.93
C MET A 232 9.14 -11.15 18.33
N GLN A 233 8.57 -10.62 19.41
CA GLN A 233 8.88 -11.03 20.79
C GLN A 233 8.64 -12.53 21.05
N HIS A 234 7.77 -13.17 20.26
CA HIS A 234 7.45 -14.59 20.35
C HIS A 234 8.38 -15.47 19.52
N ASN A 235 9.35 -14.87 18.82
CA ASN A 235 10.29 -15.55 17.93
C ASN A 235 11.74 -15.36 18.44
N PRO A 236 12.14 -15.99 19.57
CA PRO A 236 13.44 -15.75 20.22
C PRO A 236 14.65 -16.22 19.40
N GLN A 237 14.43 -17.01 18.34
CA GLN A 237 15.48 -17.47 17.43
C GLN A 237 15.72 -16.49 16.27
N LEU A 238 15.03 -15.34 16.23
CA LEU A 238 15.19 -14.36 15.16
C LEU A 238 16.66 -13.87 15.07
N ARG A 239 17.22 -13.99 13.87
CA ARG A 239 18.59 -13.62 13.51
C ARG A 239 18.59 -12.43 12.54
N VAL A 240 17.63 -12.37 11.63
CA VAL A 240 17.53 -11.33 10.61
C VAL A 240 16.17 -10.67 10.65
N LEU A 241 16.16 -9.34 10.78
CA LEU A 241 14.95 -8.54 10.70
C LEU A 241 15.17 -7.38 9.72
N ASN A 242 14.50 -7.48 8.57
CA ASN A 242 14.54 -6.46 7.53
C ASN A 242 13.13 -5.93 7.26
N LEU A 243 12.91 -4.68 7.66
CA LEU A 243 11.67 -3.92 7.45
C LEU A 243 11.93 -2.61 6.70
N ASN A 244 13.06 -2.51 5.98
CA ASN A 244 13.48 -1.33 5.22
C ASN A 244 12.34 -0.75 4.37
N ASP A 245 12.32 0.59 4.28
CA ASP A 245 11.36 1.33 3.44
C ASP A 245 9.90 1.02 3.84
N ASN A 246 9.62 1.19 5.13
CA ASN A 246 8.30 1.21 5.77
C ASN A 246 8.27 2.34 6.80
N THR A 247 7.13 2.98 7.02
CA THR A 247 7.03 4.22 7.80
C THR A 247 6.90 3.98 9.30
N PHE A 248 8.02 3.76 10.00
CA PHE A 248 8.00 3.47 11.44
C PHE A 248 7.54 4.67 12.26
N THR A 249 7.94 5.88 11.86
CA THR A 249 7.97 7.07 12.72
C THR A 249 8.75 6.80 14.02
N LYS A 250 8.67 7.72 15.00
CA LYS A 250 9.21 7.44 16.35
C LYS A 250 8.44 6.33 17.06
N ARG A 251 7.14 6.21 16.84
CA ARG A 251 6.26 5.26 17.56
C ARG A 251 6.61 3.81 17.22
N GLY A 252 6.66 3.47 15.93
CA GLY A 252 7.02 2.11 15.49
C GLY A 252 8.46 1.74 15.83
N ALA A 253 9.38 2.70 15.79
CA ALA A 253 10.77 2.49 16.19
C ALA A 253 10.91 2.20 17.70
N ILE A 254 10.17 2.91 18.56
CA ILE A 254 10.12 2.63 20.00
C ILE A 254 9.52 1.24 20.26
N ALA A 255 8.44 0.86 19.57
CA ALA A 255 7.86 -0.48 19.69
C ALA A 255 8.85 -1.58 19.27
N MET A 256 9.58 -1.39 18.18
CA MET A 256 10.64 -2.31 17.75
C MET A 256 11.80 -2.36 18.76
N ALA A 257 12.22 -1.23 19.33
CA ALA A 257 13.24 -1.20 20.38
C ALA A 257 12.81 -2.04 21.60
N GLN A 258 11.54 -1.94 22.03
CA GLN A 258 11.01 -2.76 23.10
C GLN A 258 11.05 -4.26 22.76
N ALA A 259 10.65 -4.64 21.54
CA ALA A 259 10.70 -6.02 21.10
C ALA A 259 12.14 -6.57 21.08
N LEU A 260 13.09 -5.79 20.57
CA LEU A 260 14.51 -6.17 20.44
C LEU A 260 15.18 -6.52 21.78
N LYS A 261 14.68 -6.02 22.92
CA LYS A 261 15.19 -6.39 24.26
C LYS A 261 15.14 -7.90 24.52
N HIS A 262 14.23 -8.61 23.85
CA HIS A 262 14.02 -10.05 24.01
C HIS A 262 14.74 -10.90 22.95
N LEU A 263 15.31 -10.28 21.90
CA LEU A 263 15.80 -10.97 20.70
C LEU A 263 17.32 -11.09 20.68
N ARG A 264 17.87 -11.85 21.64
CA ARG A 264 19.33 -11.97 21.87
C ARG A 264 20.11 -12.54 20.69
N ASN A 265 19.45 -13.23 19.76
CA ASN A 265 20.08 -13.90 18.61
C ASN A 265 20.14 -13.04 17.34
N VAL A 266 19.63 -11.80 17.37
CA VAL A 266 19.61 -10.93 16.18
C VAL A 266 21.04 -10.53 15.79
N GLN A 267 21.35 -10.80 14.52
CA GLN A 267 22.62 -10.52 13.86
C GLN A 267 22.48 -9.38 12.85
N LEU A 268 21.33 -9.21 12.21
CA LEU A 268 21.09 -8.18 11.20
C LEU A 268 19.78 -7.46 11.47
N ILE A 269 19.86 -6.13 11.55
CA ILE A 269 18.72 -5.23 11.60
C ILE A 269 18.82 -4.27 10.42
N ASN A 270 17.78 -4.25 9.58
CA ASN A 270 17.65 -3.27 8.51
C ASN A 270 16.34 -2.50 8.64
N PHE A 271 16.46 -1.28 9.15
CA PHE A 271 15.41 -0.25 9.23
C PHE A 271 15.82 1.02 8.46
N GLY A 272 16.59 0.86 7.37
CA GLY A 272 16.88 1.97 6.47
C GLY A 272 15.59 2.51 5.84
N ASP A 273 15.55 3.79 5.51
CA ASP A 273 14.38 4.47 4.92
C ASP A 273 13.09 4.29 5.73
N CYS A 274 13.20 4.04 7.05
CA CYS A 274 12.04 3.79 7.89
C CYS A 274 11.49 5.01 8.63
N LEU A 275 12.08 6.19 8.45
CA LEU A 275 11.76 7.41 9.21
C LEU A 275 11.78 7.17 10.73
N VAL A 276 12.77 6.43 11.26
CA VAL A 276 12.84 6.04 12.69
C VAL A 276 12.87 7.23 13.66
N ARG A 277 13.25 8.41 13.17
CA ARG A 277 13.43 9.67 13.90
C ARG A 277 14.48 9.57 15.02
N SER A 278 14.83 10.72 15.59
CA SER A 278 15.86 10.78 16.64
C SER A 278 15.44 10.05 17.93
N GLU A 279 14.16 10.17 18.33
CA GLU A 279 13.64 9.49 19.52
C GLU A 279 13.67 7.96 19.36
N GLY A 280 13.22 7.45 18.21
CA GLY A 280 13.25 6.02 17.91
C GLY A 280 14.69 5.48 17.82
N ALA A 281 15.59 6.21 17.17
CA ALA A 281 17.02 5.87 17.15
C ALA A 281 17.64 5.82 18.55
N SER A 282 17.26 6.73 19.44
CA SER A 282 17.73 6.75 20.84
C SER A 282 17.20 5.54 21.62
N ALA A 283 15.94 5.14 21.42
CA ALA A 283 15.38 3.93 22.04
C ALA A 283 16.07 2.64 21.55
N ILE A 284 16.40 2.57 20.25
CA ILE A 284 17.20 1.48 19.69
C ILE A 284 18.61 1.49 20.30
N SER A 285 19.24 2.67 20.43
CA SER A 285 20.55 2.86 21.08
C SER A 285 20.56 2.34 22.52
N GLU A 286 19.55 2.64 23.32
CA GLU A 286 19.42 2.12 24.69
C GLU A 286 19.37 0.59 24.70
N THR A 287 18.60 -0.01 23.78
CA THR A 287 18.49 -1.47 23.65
C THR A 287 19.81 -2.11 23.24
N LEU A 288 20.60 -1.46 22.40
CA LEU A 288 21.89 -1.95 21.93
C LEU A 288 22.96 -2.03 23.04
N ARG A 289 22.91 -1.14 24.04
CA ARG A 289 23.92 -1.09 25.12
C ARG A 289 23.98 -2.40 25.92
N GLU A 290 22.82 -3.02 26.17
CA GLU A 290 22.71 -4.23 27.02
C GLU A 290 22.15 -5.46 26.28
N GLY A 291 21.51 -5.26 25.12
CA GLY A 291 20.89 -6.29 24.28
C GLY A 291 21.73 -6.63 23.05
N LEU A 292 21.30 -7.61 22.25
CA LEU A 292 21.88 -7.91 20.92
C LEU A 292 23.42 -8.10 20.93
N PRO A 293 23.98 -9.06 21.70
CA PRO A 293 25.42 -9.22 21.86
C PRO A 293 26.16 -9.67 20.58
N ILE A 294 25.45 -10.32 19.65
CA ILE A 294 26.01 -10.89 18.42
C ILE A 294 25.61 -10.11 17.16
N LEU A 295 25.22 -8.84 17.32
CA LEU A 295 24.82 -7.99 16.21
C LEU A 295 26.00 -7.73 15.26
N LYS A 296 25.80 -8.00 13.97
CA LYS A 296 26.78 -7.82 12.90
C LYS A 296 26.46 -6.63 12.01
N GLU A 297 25.18 -6.39 11.74
CA GLU A 297 24.75 -5.29 10.88
C GLU A 297 23.58 -4.51 11.50
N LEU A 298 23.75 -3.19 11.54
CA LEU A 298 22.70 -2.24 11.88
C LEU A 298 22.59 -1.18 10.77
N ASN A 299 21.44 -1.12 10.12
CA ASN A 299 21.11 -0.07 9.16
C ASN A 299 19.93 0.76 9.68
N LEU A 300 20.19 2.04 9.97
CA LEU A 300 19.19 3.08 10.29
C LEU A 300 19.30 4.28 9.33
N SER A 301 19.84 4.06 8.13
CA SER A 301 20.04 5.10 7.12
C SER A 301 18.72 5.76 6.71
N PHE A 302 18.78 7.03 6.29
CA PHE A 302 17.63 7.83 5.86
C PHE A 302 16.47 7.84 6.87
N GLY A 303 16.78 7.67 8.15
CA GLY A 303 15.81 7.65 9.24
C GLY A 303 15.45 9.00 9.84
N GLU A 304 15.89 10.12 9.23
CA GLU A 304 15.74 11.49 9.76
C GLU A 304 16.28 11.64 11.20
N ILE A 305 17.46 11.06 11.40
CA ILE A 305 18.16 11.06 12.67
C ILE A 305 19.04 12.31 12.74
N THR A 306 18.95 13.07 13.83
CA THR A 306 19.84 14.20 14.08
C THR A 306 21.27 13.72 14.34
N LYS A 307 22.24 14.61 14.12
CA LYS A 307 23.65 14.33 14.43
C LYS A 307 23.86 13.78 15.85
N ASP A 308 23.18 14.34 16.85
CA ASP A 308 23.37 13.93 18.26
C ASP A 308 22.83 12.53 18.53
N ALA A 309 21.64 12.20 18.03
CA ALA A 309 21.08 10.85 18.13
C ALA A 309 21.92 9.83 17.35
N ALA A 310 22.45 10.19 16.17
CA ALA A 310 23.35 9.32 15.41
C ALA A 310 24.65 9.04 16.17
N LEU A 311 25.22 10.05 16.84
CA LEU A 311 26.37 9.85 17.74
C LEU A 311 26.03 8.94 18.92
N GLU A 312 24.80 8.99 19.42
CA GLU A 312 24.35 8.10 20.49
C GLU A 312 24.31 6.64 20.04
N VAL A 313 23.73 6.37 18.86
CA VAL A 313 23.73 5.04 18.23
C VAL A 313 25.15 4.54 17.98
N ALA A 314 26.02 5.39 17.44
CA ALA A 314 27.42 5.02 17.20
C ALA A 314 28.15 4.65 18.51
N ARG A 315 27.83 5.32 19.63
CA ARG A 315 28.40 5.00 20.94
C ARG A 315 27.84 3.71 21.52
N SER A 316 26.55 3.42 21.34
CA SER A 316 25.94 2.20 21.92
C SER A 316 26.46 0.91 21.29
N VAL A 317 27.00 0.97 20.08
CA VAL A 317 27.59 -0.20 19.40
C VAL A 317 29.11 -0.34 19.56
N GLN A 318 29.79 0.56 20.28
CA GLN A 318 31.25 0.51 20.45
C GLN A 318 31.78 -0.79 21.08
N HIS A 319 30.96 -1.45 21.89
CA HIS A 319 31.31 -2.70 22.58
C HIS A 319 30.80 -3.95 21.83
N LYS A 320 30.34 -3.80 20.59
CA LYS A 320 29.87 -4.91 19.75
C LYS A 320 31.03 -5.44 18.91
N ASP A 321 31.78 -6.38 19.48
CA ASP A 321 32.99 -6.94 18.83
C ASP A 321 32.72 -7.65 17.50
N GLN A 322 31.47 -8.09 17.27
CA GLN A 322 31.05 -8.76 16.04
C GLN A 322 30.41 -7.81 15.02
N LEU A 323 30.33 -6.50 15.30
CA LEU A 323 29.71 -5.54 14.39
C LEU A 323 30.61 -5.32 13.16
N GLU A 324 30.09 -5.71 11.99
CA GLU A 324 30.75 -5.60 10.70
C GLU A 324 30.29 -4.35 9.94
N LYS A 325 29.03 -3.94 10.12
CA LYS A 325 28.43 -2.82 9.38
C LYS A 325 27.50 -1.98 10.25
N LEU A 326 27.74 -0.67 10.24
CA LEU A 326 26.85 0.35 10.78
C LEU A 326 26.54 1.36 9.67
N ASP A 327 25.27 1.45 9.26
CA ASP A 327 24.81 2.42 8.28
C ASP A 327 23.90 3.46 8.93
N LEU A 328 24.39 4.70 8.98
CA LEU A 328 23.70 5.89 9.46
C LEU A 328 23.72 7.00 8.39
N ASN A 329 23.77 6.65 7.11
CA ASN A 329 23.69 7.63 6.03
C ASN A 329 22.36 8.40 6.07
N GLY A 330 22.29 9.59 5.47
CA GLY A 330 21.06 10.38 5.44
C GLY A 330 20.67 11.03 6.79
N ILE A 331 21.62 11.23 7.70
CA ILE A 331 21.41 12.00 8.95
C ILE A 331 21.16 13.49 8.66
N ILE A 332 20.44 14.15 9.56
CA ILE A 332 20.17 15.59 9.53
C ILE A 332 21.35 16.34 10.15
N ILE A 333 22.18 16.98 9.32
CA ILE A 333 23.42 17.70 9.71
C ILE A 333 23.17 19.19 10.07
N GLN A 334 21.90 19.62 10.19
CA GLN A 334 21.39 21.00 10.38
C GLN A 334 21.17 21.81 9.09
N ARG A 335 19.95 22.37 8.97
CA ARG A 335 19.66 23.65 8.29
C ARG A 335 19.16 24.62 9.36
N ASN A 336 19.55 25.88 9.24
CA ASN A 336 19.23 26.98 10.16
C ASN A 336 17.77 26.97 10.64
N SER A 337 17.62 27.32 11.92
CA SER A 337 16.40 27.60 12.69
C SER A 337 15.21 28.10 11.87
N PHE A 338 14.32 27.19 11.46
CA PHE A 338 12.87 27.41 11.42
C PHE A 338 12.18 26.08 11.70
N SER A 339 11.51 26.05 12.85
CA SER A 339 10.61 25.02 13.39
C SER A 339 10.06 24.01 12.37
N CYS A 340 10.66 22.82 12.32
CA CYS A 340 9.96 21.60 11.89
C CYS A 340 9.60 20.81 13.15
N HIS A 341 8.56 21.25 13.84
CA HIS A 341 7.78 20.43 14.76
C HIS A 341 6.39 20.29 14.14
N SER A 342 6.29 19.44 13.13
CA SER A 342 5.03 18.83 12.76
C SER A 342 5.14 17.37 13.16
N ASP A 343 5.02 17.13 14.47
CA ASP A 343 4.47 15.88 14.98
C ASP A 343 2.97 15.89 14.60
N ASP A 344 2.67 15.75 13.31
CA ASP A 344 1.32 15.46 12.83
C ASP A 344 1.18 13.94 12.83
N GLU A 345 1.08 13.40 14.05
CA GLU A 345 0.72 12.02 14.31
C GLU A 345 -0.80 11.92 14.15
N GLY A 346 -1.28 11.77 12.91
CA GLY A 346 -2.68 11.52 12.62
C GLY A 346 -3.21 10.38 13.49
N GLU A 347 -4.25 10.68 14.28
CA GLU A 347 -4.94 9.66 15.08
C GLU A 347 -5.67 8.68 14.13
N PRO A 348 -5.67 7.37 14.45
CA PRO A 348 -6.55 6.44 13.76
C PRO A 348 -7.98 6.66 14.26
N GLU A 349 -8.88 7.04 13.36
CA GLU A 349 -10.31 6.97 13.62
C GLU A 349 -10.71 5.50 13.81
N GLU A 350 -11.53 5.27 14.82
CA GLU A 350 -12.10 3.97 15.17
C GLU A 350 -13.03 3.52 14.03
N ASP A 351 -12.74 2.37 13.44
CA ASP A 351 -13.60 1.73 12.45
C ASP A 351 -14.93 1.31 13.13
N GLU A 352 -16.02 2.00 12.81
CA GLU A 352 -17.37 1.45 12.99
C GLU A 352 -17.69 0.60 11.74
N ASP A 353 -18.00 -0.66 12.01
CA ASP A 353 -18.44 -1.67 11.04
C ASP A 353 -19.65 -1.16 10.24
N GLU A 354 -19.53 -1.04 8.92
CA GLU A 354 -20.67 -1.13 8.02
C GLU A 354 -20.39 -2.23 6.98
N GLU A 355 -21.23 -3.28 7.06
CA GLU A 355 -21.28 -4.36 6.08
C GLU A 355 -21.71 -3.79 4.71
N GLU A 356 -20.83 -3.86 3.71
CA GLU A 356 -21.22 -3.67 2.31
C GLU A 356 -21.63 -5.04 1.76
N ASP A 357 -22.95 -5.23 1.65
CA ASP A 357 -23.55 -6.23 0.78
C ASP A 357 -23.12 -5.96 -0.66
N ASP A 358 -22.54 -6.99 -1.27
CA ASP A 358 -22.35 -7.14 -2.71
C ASP A 358 -23.69 -6.94 -3.43
N ASP A 359 -23.70 -6.12 -4.48
CA ASP A 359 -24.43 -6.49 -5.68
C ASP A 359 -23.74 -5.88 -6.91
N ASP A 360 -23.24 -6.81 -7.72
CA ASP A 360 -22.82 -6.64 -9.10
C ASP A 360 -23.93 -5.99 -9.94
N ASP A 361 -23.58 -5.06 -10.84
CA ASP A 361 -23.90 -5.30 -12.24
C ASP A 361 -23.10 -4.41 -13.19
N TYR A 362 -22.42 -5.09 -14.11
CA TYR A 362 -21.86 -4.54 -15.33
C TYR A 362 -22.92 -4.65 -16.42
N GLU A 363 -23.46 -3.54 -16.93
CA GLU A 363 -23.96 -3.51 -18.31
C GLU A 363 -23.60 -2.18 -18.98
N ASP A 364 -22.81 -2.30 -20.06
CA ASP A 364 -22.86 -1.42 -21.23
C ASP A 364 -24.31 -1.26 -21.67
N VAL A 365 -24.73 -0.08 -22.18
CA VAL A 365 -25.28 0.10 -23.53
C VAL A 365 -25.51 1.60 -23.80
N GLU A 366 -25.29 1.89 -25.07
CA GLU A 366 -25.40 3.09 -25.89
C GLU A 366 -26.67 3.93 -25.75
N GLU A 367 -26.55 5.15 -26.28
CA GLU A 367 -27.57 6.14 -26.55
C GLU A 367 -28.79 5.55 -27.28
N GLU A 368 -30.01 5.96 -26.90
CA GLU A 368 -31.05 6.37 -27.85
C GLU A 368 -32.14 7.18 -27.13
N GLU A 369 -32.52 8.29 -27.78
CA GLU A 369 -33.64 9.16 -27.43
C GLU A 369 -34.96 8.44 -27.71
N GLU A 370 -35.98 8.58 -26.86
CA GLU A 370 -37.36 8.69 -27.34
C GLU A 370 -38.30 9.33 -26.30
N GLU A 371 -39.15 10.20 -26.82
CA GLU A 371 -40.14 11.02 -26.14
C GLU A 371 -41.44 10.26 -25.79
N GLU A 372 -42.22 10.92 -24.92
CA GLU A 372 -43.68 10.84 -24.77
C GLU A 372 -44.33 9.69 -23.99
N GLY A 373 -45.30 10.10 -23.15
CA GLY A 373 -46.53 9.32 -22.97
C GLY A 373 -47.05 9.23 -21.53
N GLU A 374 -47.70 10.28 -21.04
CA GLU A 374 -48.59 10.16 -19.88
C GLU A 374 -49.74 9.18 -20.14
N LYS A 375 -49.94 8.23 -19.21
CA LYS A 375 -51.19 7.96 -18.44
C LYS A 375 -51.32 6.48 -18.06
N SER A 376 -51.46 6.19 -16.77
CA SER A 376 -52.64 5.47 -16.24
C SER A 376 -52.62 5.30 -14.71
N GLU A 377 -53.71 5.76 -14.11
CA GLU A 377 -54.54 5.09 -13.10
C GLU A 377 -53.89 4.51 -11.82
N LEU A 378 -53.99 5.32 -10.75
CA LEU A 378 -54.54 4.99 -9.43
C LEU A 378 -54.53 3.51 -8.99
N ASN A 379 -53.62 3.19 -8.09
CA ASN A 379 -53.95 2.34 -6.94
C ASN A 379 -53.34 2.94 -5.65
N GLN A 380 -54.23 3.37 -4.76
CA GLN A 380 -53.91 3.90 -3.45
C GLN A 380 -53.36 2.78 -2.55
N PHE A 381 -52.11 2.90 -2.13
CA PHE A 381 -51.67 2.45 -0.82
C PHE A 381 -51.17 3.66 -0.04
N SER A 382 -51.88 3.97 1.03
CA SER A 382 -51.61 5.08 1.93
C SER A 382 -50.27 4.90 2.64
N THR A 383 -49.30 5.73 2.31
CA THR A 383 -48.22 6.11 3.22
C THR A 383 -48.60 7.43 3.91
N PRO A 384 -48.28 7.62 5.20
CA PRO A 384 -48.60 8.87 5.90
C PRO A 384 -47.86 10.03 5.22
N PRO A 385 -48.39 11.26 5.27
CA PRO A 385 -47.71 12.41 4.69
C PRO A 385 -46.38 12.59 5.41
N SER A 386 -45.27 12.22 4.78
CA SER A 386 -43.96 12.68 5.22
C SER A 386 -44.03 14.19 5.20
N ALA A 387 -43.82 14.79 6.38
CA ALA A 387 -43.56 16.22 6.51
C ALA A 387 -42.53 16.66 5.44
N PRO A 388 -42.61 17.90 4.92
CA PRO A 388 -41.66 18.39 3.94
C PRO A 388 -40.25 18.22 4.51
N ARG A 389 -39.47 17.31 3.91
CA ARG A 389 -38.09 17.05 4.34
C ARG A 389 -37.33 18.37 4.29
N THR A 390 -36.71 18.73 5.41
CA THR A 390 -35.87 19.92 5.52
C THR A 390 -34.78 19.91 4.46
N PRO A 391 -34.44 21.06 3.87
CA PRO A 391 -33.32 21.14 2.95
C PRO A 391 -32.04 20.66 3.63
N ASP A 392 -31.38 19.65 3.05
CA ASP A 392 -30.20 19.04 3.64
C ASP A 392 -28.93 19.48 2.90
N ALA A 393 -28.01 20.13 3.63
CA ALA A 393 -26.73 20.60 3.12
C ALA A 393 -25.78 19.45 2.77
N SER A 394 -25.91 18.29 3.43
CA SER A 394 -25.12 17.09 3.11
C SER A 394 -25.41 16.62 1.69
N THR A 395 -26.69 16.52 1.34
CA THR A 395 -27.13 16.17 -0.02
C THR A 395 -26.60 17.12 -1.11
N PHE A 396 -26.46 18.42 -0.81
CA PHE A 396 -25.85 19.37 -1.75
C PHE A 396 -24.34 19.12 -1.88
N LEU A 397 -23.62 18.94 -0.77
CA LEU A 397 -22.17 18.76 -0.80
C LEU A 397 -21.76 17.43 -1.47
N SER A 398 -22.57 16.38 -1.38
CA SER A 398 -22.30 15.12 -2.12
C SER A 398 -22.54 15.26 -3.62
N PHE A 399 -23.56 16.00 -4.03
CA PHE A 399 -23.95 16.16 -5.43
C PHE A 399 -24.40 17.61 -5.74
N PRO A 400 -23.44 18.54 -5.96
CA PRO A 400 -23.75 19.96 -6.11
C PRO A 400 -24.60 20.26 -7.34
N SER A 401 -25.72 20.97 -7.15
CA SER A 401 -26.48 21.57 -8.24
C SER A 401 -27.04 22.95 -7.83
N PRO A 402 -27.29 23.87 -8.79
CA PRO A 402 -27.88 25.18 -8.50
C PRO A 402 -29.20 25.06 -7.73
N ASP A 403 -30.10 24.16 -8.15
CA ASP A 403 -31.40 23.97 -7.52
C ASP A 403 -31.28 23.52 -6.06
N LYS A 404 -30.35 22.59 -5.78
CA LYS A 404 -30.11 22.11 -4.41
C LYS A 404 -29.57 23.22 -3.52
N LEU A 405 -28.68 24.06 -4.03
CA LEU A 405 -28.15 25.21 -3.29
C LEU A 405 -29.24 26.23 -2.96
N LEU A 406 -30.12 26.53 -3.93
CA LEU A 406 -31.23 27.47 -3.72
C LEU A 406 -32.28 26.91 -2.75
N ARG A 407 -32.55 25.60 -2.80
CA ARG A 407 -33.48 24.91 -1.89
C ARG A 407 -33.08 25.01 -0.41
N LEU A 408 -31.82 25.25 -0.08
CA LEU A 408 -31.37 25.52 1.30
C LEU A 408 -31.96 26.82 1.88
N GLY A 409 -32.45 27.72 1.02
CA GLY A 409 -33.17 28.93 1.39
C GLY A 409 -32.34 29.88 2.27
N ALA A 410 -33.02 30.68 3.08
CA ALA A 410 -32.39 31.74 3.90
C ALA A 410 -31.39 31.22 4.97
N LYS A 411 -31.43 29.91 5.30
CA LYS A 411 -30.51 29.30 6.28
C LYS A 411 -29.28 28.64 5.64
N ARG A 412 -29.13 28.72 4.31
CA ARG A 412 -28.05 28.10 3.53
C ARG A 412 -26.66 28.25 4.16
N SER A 413 -26.24 29.47 4.45
CA SER A 413 -24.91 29.74 5.01
C SER A 413 -24.70 29.07 6.37
N PHE A 414 -25.73 29.04 7.22
CA PHE A 414 -25.66 28.38 8.52
C PHE A 414 -25.58 26.85 8.37
N LEU A 415 -26.40 26.26 7.49
CA LEU A 415 -26.43 24.82 7.25
C LEU A 415 -25.10 24.31 6.68
N LEU A 416 -24.52 25.04 5.72
CA LEU A 416 -23.20 24.70 5.16
C LEU A 416 -22.09 24.80 6.21
N GLN A 417 -22.12 25.82 7.07
CA GLN A 417 -21.15 25.99 8.16
C GLN A 417 -21.28 24.94 9.29
N GLN A 418 -22.44 24.27 9.39
CA GLN A 418 -22.67 23.19 10.36
C GLN A 418 -22.25 21.83 9.78
N GLN A 419 -22.44 21.64 8.47
CA GLN A 419 -22.15 20.39 7.78
C GLN A 419 -20.66 20.20 7.49
N VAL A 420 -19.92 21.29 7.26
CA VAL A 420 -18.49 21.24 6.96
C VAL A 420 -17.69 21.43 8.24
N ASP A 421 -16.73 20.53 8.48
CA ASP A 421 -15.70 20.77 9.49
C ASP A 421 -14.76 21.88 9.01
N LEU A 422 -14.97 23.09 9.55
CA LEU A 422 -14.22 24.29 9.20
C LEU A 422 -12.89 24.43 9.95
N LEU A 423 -12.54 23.47 10.82
CA LEU A 423 -11.21 23.37 11.41
C LEU A 423 -10.26 22.57 10.51
N ASP A 424 -10.80 21.63 9.74
CA ASP A 424 -10.08 20.87 8.72
C ASP A 424 -9.92 21.69 7.43
N ALA A 425 -8.67 22.00 7.12
CA ALA A 425 -8.30 22.84 5.99
C ALA A 425 -8.60 22.18 4.62
N SER A 426 -8.53 20.85 4.54
CA SER A 426 -8.81 20.08 3.34
C SER A 426 -10.30 19.99 3.08
N LYS A 427 -11.10 19.64 4.09
CA LYS A 427 -12.57 19.62 3.99
C LYS A 427 -13.13 21.01 3.68
N THR A 428 -12.53 22.06 4.23
CA THR A 428 -12.89 23.45 3.91
C THR A 428 -12.60 23.79 2.44
N ALA A 429 -11.46 23.36 1.90
CA ALA A 429 -11.12 23.56 0.49
C ALA A 429 -12.03 22.74 -0.44
N GLU A 430 -12.40 21.53 -0.06
CA GLU A 430 -13.34 20.69 -0.81
C GLU A 430 -14.74 21.31 -0.84
N ALA A 431 -15.23 21.79 0.31
CA ALA A 431 -16.50 22.50 0.40
C ALA A 431 -16.50 23.78 -0.45
N PHE A 432 -15.40 24.54 -0.44
CA PHE A 432 -15.24 25.70 -1.33
C PHE A 432 -15.37 25.31 -2.81
N LEU A 433 -14.73 24.23 -3.24
CA LEU A 433 -14.80 23.76 -4.63
C LEU A 433 -16.20 23.25 -4.99
N LYS A 434 -16.86 22.50 -4.10
CA LYS A 434 -18.23 22.01 -4.27
C LYS A 434 -19.27 23.14 -4.35
N ILE A 435 -19.10 24.20 -3.57
CA ILE A 435 -19.98 25.38 -3.63
C ILE A 435 -19.69 26.19 -4.90
N SER A 436 -18.42 26.38 -5.27
CA SER A 436 -18.05 27.16 -6.45
C SER A 436 -18.29 26.44 -7.78
N SER A 437 -18.45 25.11 -7.79
CA SER A 437 -18.72 24.34 -9.01
C SER A 437 -20.08 24.66 -9.64
N VAL A 438 -21.04 25.14 -8.85
CA VAL A 438 -22.38 25.51 -9.32
C VAL A 438 -22.51 27.00 -9.67
N TYR A 439 -21.40 27.75 -9.62
CA TYR A 439 -21.37 29.16 -10.00
C TYR A 439 -21.78 29.35 -11.47
N LYS A 440 -22.71 30.28 -11.70
CA LYS A 440 -23.16 30.68 -13.03
C LYS A 440 -23.13 32.21 -13.11
N GLU A 441 -22.35 32.76 -14.05
CA GLU A 441 -22.20 34.21 -14.20
C GLU A 441 -23.51 34.88 -14.62
N ASP A 442 -24.29 34.21 -15.48
CA ASP A 442 -25.53 34.72 -16.09
C ASP A 442 -26.77 34.53 -15.21
N ASP A 443 -26.65 33.81 -14.09
CA ASP A 443 -27.75 33.56 -13.15
C ASP A 443 -27.50 34.32 -11.86
N ALA A 444 -28.16 35.48 -11.72
CA ALA A 444 -27.94 36.39 -10.60
C ALA A 444 -28.29 35.77 -9.23
N GLU A 445 -29.30 34.90 -9.19
CA GLU A 445 -29.75 34.27 -7.95
C GLU A 445 -28.77 33.20 -7.48
N VAL A 446 -28.36 32.31 -8.39
CA VAL A 446 -27.36 31.27 -8.10
C VAL A 446 -26.00 31.91 -7.80
N LYS A 447 -25.60 32.94 -8.54
CA LYS A 447 -24.37 33.70 -8.30
C LYS A 447 -24.34 34.30 -6.89
N ALA A 448 -25.40 35.01 -6.49
CA ALA A 448 -25.48 35.57 -5.14
C ALA A 448 -25.42 34.47 -4.08
N ALA A 449 -26.16 33.37 -4.30
CA ALA A 449 -26.19 32.24 -3.40
C ALA A 449 -24.82 31.58 -3.18
N VAL A 450 -24.05 31.41 -4.25
CA VAL A 450 -22.70 30.84 -4.20
C VAL A 450 -21.76 31.77 -3.44
N LEU A 451 -21.73 33.06 -3.79
CA LEU A 451 -20.80 34.02 -3.18
C LEU A 451 -21.07 34.22 -1.69
N GLU A 452 -22.34 34.34 -1.27
CA GLU A 452 -22.71 34.41 0.14
C GLU A 452 -22.30 33.15 0.92
N SER A 453 -22.44 31.98 0.30
CA SER A 453 -22.10 30.70 0.92
C SER A 453 -20.58 30.56 1.10
N ILE A 454 -19.82 30.97 0.09
CA ILE A 454 -18.35 30.97 0.14
C ILE A 454 -17.83 31.96 1.16
N ASP A 455 -18.39 33.18 1.19
CA ASP A 455 -18.00 34.18 2.18
C ASP A 455 -18.32 33.68 3.60
N ALA A 456 -19.46 33.02 3.80
CA ALA A 456 -19.80 32.42 5.09
C ALA A 456 -18.82 31.32 5.52
N VAL A 457 -18.47 30.40 4.61
CA VAL A 457 -17.55 29.28 4.90
C VAL A 457 -16.13 29.79 5.15
N LEU A 458 -15.59 30.59 4.23
CA LEU A 458 -14.20 31.05 4.30
C LEU A 458 -13.98 32.10 5.39
N SER A 459 -14.93 33.01 5.62
CA SER A 459 -14.78 33.98 6.72
C SER A 459 -14.74 33.29 8.07
N LYS A 460 -15.61 32.28 8.30
CA LYS A 460 -15.61 31.52 9.55
C LYS A 460 -14.31 30.71 9.72
N ALA A 461 -13.80 30.10 8.66
CA ALA A 461 -12.54 29.37 8.68
C ALA A 461 -11.35 30.31 8.97
N PHE A 462 -11.11 31.34 8.13
CA PHE A 462 -9.93 32.21 8.26
C PHE A 462 -9.94 33.12 9.50
N LEU A 463 -11.11 33.43 10.07
CA LEU A 463 -11.20 34.17 11.33
C LEU A 463 -11.03 33.28 12.57
N THR A 464 -10.99 31.95 12.40
CA THR A 464 -10.73 31.02 13.49
C THR A 464 -9.22 30.93 13.77
N PRO A 465 -8.72 31.30 14.97
CA PRO A 465 -7.28 31.41 15.24
C PRO A 465 -6.48 30.11 15.04
N SER A 466 -7.10 28.95 15.22
CA SER A 466 -6.48 27.63 15.04
C SER A 466 -6.53 27.12 13.61
N PHE A 467 -7.18 27.83 12.69
CA PHE A 467 -7.32 27.37 11.31
C PHE A 467 -6.00 27.46 10.55
N GLN A 468 -5.60 26.34 9.95
CA GLN A 468 -4.34 26.24 9.22
C GLN A 468 -4.47 26.78 7.79
N GLY A 469 -4.42 28.10 7.62
CA GLY A 469 -4.60 28.76 6.32
C GLY A 469 -3.63 28.31 5.22
N LEU A 470 -2.37 28.00 5.56
CA LEU A 470 -1.39 27.46 4.60
C LEU A 470 -1.72 26.03 4.15
N SER A 471 -2.27 25.21 5.06
CA SER A 471 -2.74 23.86 4.73
C SER A 471 -3.93 23.95 3.77
N PHE A 472 -4.86 24.89 3.99
CA PHE A 472 -5.97 25.16 3.08
C PHE A 472 -5.47 25.54 1.69
N MET A 473 -4.47 26.44 1.62
CA MET A 473 -3.86 26.83 0.36
C MET A 473 -3.22 25.66 -0.37
N SER A 474 -2.54 24.77 0.36
CA SER A 474 -1.88 23.60 -0.20
C SER A 474 -2.90 22.60 -0.75
N SER A 475 -3.93 22.25 0.03
CA SER A 475 -5.03 21.37 -0.41
C SER A 475 -5.78 21.92 -1.62
N LEU A 476 -6.08 23.23 -1.62
CA LEU A 476 -6.72 23.88 -2.75
C LEU A 476 -5.85 23.81 -4.03
N LEU A 477 -4.55 24.07 -3.92
CA LEU A 477 -3.63 24.00 -5.06
C LEU A 477 -3.46 22.57 -5.59
N VAL A 478 -3.46 21.57 -4.71
CA VAL A 478 -3.47 20.14 -5.10
C VAL A 478 -4.74 19.81 -5.86
N MET A 479 -5.91 20.16 -5.31
CA MET A 479 -7.19 19.87 -5.95
C MET A 479 -7.37 20.61 -7.30
N LEU A 480 -6.77 21.79 -7.45
CA LEU A 480 -6.71 22.50 -8.74
C LEU A 480 -5.65 21.92 -9.72
N GLY A 481 -4.86 20.92 -9.31
CA GLY A 481 -3.80 20.31 -10.12
C GLY A 481 -2.55 21.17 -10.29
N LEU A 482 -2.33 22.14 -9.39
CA LEU A 482 -1.20 23.08 -9.43
C LEU A 482 -0.04 22.68 -8.50
N LEU A 483 -0.31 21.77 -7.56
CA LEU A 483 0.66 21.20 -6.63
C LEU A 483 0.52 19.68 -6.62
N LYS A 484 1.63 18.95 -6.47
CA LYS A 484 1.59 17.49 -6.27
C LYS A 484 1.40 17.20 -4.80
N SER A 485 0.54 16.23 -4.48
CA SER A 485 0.27 15.76 -3.12
C SER A 485 0.90 14.40 -2.89
N GLU A 486 1.41 14.18 -1.68
CA GLU A 486 1.78 12.87 -1.15
C GLU A 486 0.58 12.20 -0.44
N ASP A 487 -0.44 12.99 -0.08
CA ASP A 487 -1.72 12.54 0.51
C ASP A 487 -2.75 12.12 -0.55
N LYS A 488 -3.81 11.40 -0.14
CA LYS A 488 -4.92 10.87 -0.98
C LYS A 488 -5.78 11.95 -1.69
N LEU A 489 -5.42 13.23 -1.64
CA LEU A 489 -6.16 14.31 -2.28
C LEU A 489 -6.02 14.24 -3.81
N LYS A 490 -7.15 14.03 -4.48
CA LYS A 490 -7.21 13.92 -5.94
C LYS A 490 -7.53 15.28 -6.57
N PRO A 491 -6.89 15.64 -7.70
CA PRO A 491 -7.30 16.79 -8.49
C PRO A 491 -8.76 16.67 -8.92
N VAL A 492 -9.50 17.77 -8.87
CA VAL A 492 -10.88 17.86 -9.37
C VAL A 492 -10.89 18.35 -10.81
N LYS A 493 -11.99 18.07 -11.53
CA LYS A 493 -12.24 18.71 -12.82
C LYS A 493 -12.50 20.21 -12.59
N VAL A 494 -11.54 21.05 -12.94
CA VAL A 494 -11.64 22.49 -12.71
C VAL A 494 -12.65 23.12 -13.68
N VAL A 495 -13.60 23.88 -13.14
CA VAL A 495 -14.57 24.68 -13.92
C VAL A 495 -14.34 26.18 -13.69
N PRO A 496 -14.79 27.08 -14.58
CA PRO A 496 -14.55 28.53 -14.46
C PRO A 496 -15.03 29.11 -13.12
N GLY A 497 -16.13 28.58 -12.59
CA GLY A 497 -16.70 28.96 -11.30
C GLY A 497 -15.72 28.91 -10.14
N HIS A 498 -14.86 27.88 -10.08
CA HIS A 498 -13.83 27.76 -9.03
C HIS A 498 -12.90 28.98 -9.00
N LEU A 499 -12.47 29.45 -10.17
CA LEU A 499 -11.55 30.58 -10.29
C LEU A 499 -12.24 31.93 -10.10
N GLN A 500 -13.49 32.07 -10.55
CA GLN A 500 -14.31 33.27 -10.34
C GLN A 500 -14.64 33.48 -8.87
N CYS A 501 -15.01 32.41 -8.17
CA CYS A 501 -15.24 32.44 -6.73
C CYS A 501 -13.95 32.73 -5.95
N LEU A 502 -12.81 32.18 -6.38
CA LEU A 502 -11.52 32.50 -5.78
C LEU A 502 -11.15 33.97 -6.01
N GLU A 503 -11.43 34.52 -7.19
CA GLU A 503 -11.25 35.95 -7.50
C GLU A 503 -12.10 36.84 -6.58
N HIS A 504 -13.33 36.42 -6.25
CA HIS A 504 -14.17 37.10 -5.27
C HIS A 504 -13.58 37.01 -3.86
N ALA A 505 -13.21 35.82 -3.41
CA ALA A 505 -12.73 35.56 -2.05
C ALA A 505 -11.45 36.36 -1.72
N VAL A 506 -10.48 36.43 -2.64
CA VAL A 506 -9.22 37.16 -2.41
C VAL A 506 -9.38 38.68 -2.28
N LYS A 507 -10.53 39.23 -2.70
CA LYS A 507 -10.86 40.66 -2.54
C LYS A 507 -11.45 40.95 -1.15
N GLN A 508 -11.91 39.93 -0.43
CA GLN A 508 -12.56 40.10 0.87
C GLN A 508 -11.57 40.35 1.99
N SER A 509 -12.00 41.05 3.04
CA SER A 509 -11.14 41.41 4.18
C SER A 509 -10.73 40.23 5.04
N TYR A 510 -11.48 39.12 5.00
CA TYR A 510 -11.15 37.90 5.76
C TYR A 510 -10.02 37.08 5.11
N PHE A 511 -9.70 37.30 3.83
CA PHE A 511 -8.73 36.48 3.12
C PHE A 511 -7.30 36.98 3.38
N PRO A 512 -6.41 36.16 3.97
CA PRO A 512 -5.07 36.62 4.34
C PRO A 512 -4.22 37.05 3.13
N ARG A 513 -3.56 38.21 3.24
CA ARG A 513 -2.71 38.77 2.16
C ARG A 513 -1.51 37.90 1.81
N GLU A 514 -0.99 37.16 2.78
CA GLU A 514 0.11 36.22 2.57
C GLU A 514 -0.28 35.11 1.59
N HIS A 515 -1.52 34.63 1.65
CA HIS A 515 -2.03 33.59 0.76
C HIS A 515 -2.28 34.09 -0.67
N VAL A 516 -2.59 35.37 -0.85
CA VAL A 516 -2.67 36.02 -2.18
C VAL A 516 -1.34 35.88 -2.93
N THR A 517 -0.22 36.07 -2.22
CA THR A 517 1.13 35.95 -2.80
C THR A 517 1.42 34.52 -3.24
N VAL A 518 1.05 33.53 -2.42
CA VAL A 518 1.18 32.10 -2.77
C VAL A 518 0.34 31.76 -4.00
N LEU A 519 -0.94 32.15 -4.01
CA LEU A 519 -1.85 31.96 -5.15
C LEU A 519 -1.27 32.56 -6.44
N ASN A 520 -0.75 33.78 -6.39
CA ASN A 520 -0.18 34.45 -7.56
C ASN A 520 0.99 33.66 -8.16
N ALA A 521 1.88 33.13 -7.32
CA ALA A 521 3.03 32.35 -7.75
C ALA A 521 2.63 31.06 -8.50
N PHE A 522 1.56 30.40 -8.07
CA PHE A 522 1.06 29.18 -8.71
C PHE A 522 0.17 29.47 -9.93
N MET A 523 -0.63 30.53 -9.91
CA MET A 523 -1.48 30.93 -11.04
C MET A 523 -0.67 31.44 -12.25
N ALA A 524 0.56 31.91 -12.03
CA ALA A 524 1.52 32.20 -13.10
C ALA A 524 2.08 30.94 -13.81
N ARG A 525 1.94 29.77 -13.16
CA ARG A 525 2.24 28.39 -13.57
C ARG A 525 1.62 27.90 -14.89
N PRO A 526 2.29 27.50 -15.99
CA PRO A 526 1.55 26.75 -17.02
C PRO A 526 0.99 25.45 -16.42
N SER A 527 -0.31 25.20 -16.60
CA SER A 527 -0.99 24.00 -16.09
C SER A 527 -2.08 23.53 -17.04
N LYS A 528 -2.03 22.24 -17.40
CA LYS A 528 -3.04 21.58 -18.23
C LYS A 528 -4.42 21.53 -17.56
N SER A 529 -4.47 21.48 -16.22
CA SER A 529 -5.74 21.44 -15.48
C SER A 529 -6.56 22.71 -15.58
N LEU A 530 -5.92 23.86 -15.88
CA LEU A 530 -6.57 25.15 -15.98
C LEU A 530 -6.79 25.63 -17.42
N GLU A 531 -6.31 24.89 -18.43
CA GLU A 531 -6.48 25.24 -19.85
C GLU A 531 -7.94 25.49 -20.25
N PRO A 532 -8.93 24.67 -19.81
CA PRO A 532 -10.34 24.90 -20.11
C PRO A 532 -10.93 26.18 -19.50
N CYS A 533 -10.22 26.79 -18.54
CA CYS A 533 -10.67 27.93 -17.73
C CYS A 533 -9.79 29.18 -17.94
N SER A 534 -9.07 29.28 -19.06
CA SER A 534 -8.08 30.33 -19.35
C SER A 534 -8.61 31.75 -19.10
N GLY A 535 -9.81 32.07 -19.55
CA GLY A 535 -10.41 33.40 -19.35
C GLY A 535 -10.67 33.75 -17.88
N ALA A 536 -11.11 32.79 -17.06
CA ALA A 536 -11.30 33.00 -15.62
C ALA A 536 -9.96 33.07 -14.89
N ARG A 537 -8.97 32.29 -15.33
CA ARG A 537 -7.61 32.30 -14.81
C ARG A 537 -6.92 33.66 -15.04
N ASP A 538 -7.06 34.26 -16.21
CA ASP A 538 -6.44 35.55 -16.52
C ASP A 538 -7.03 36.69 -15.67
N ARG A 539 -8.36 36.66 -15.44
CA ARG A 539 -9.01 37.61 -14.53
C ARG A 539 -8.54 37.45 -13.08
N LEU A 540 -8.47 36.22 -12.59
CA LEU A 540 -7.94 35.92 -11.26
C LEU A 540 -6.50 36.41 -11.13
N LYS A 541 -5.64 36.11 -12.12
CA LYS A 541 -4.24 36.56 -12.13
C LYS A 541 -4.11 38.07 -12.10
N SER A 542 -4.90 38.80 -12.90
CA SER A 542 -4.91 40.27 -12.87
C SER A 542 -5.31 40.82 -11.50
N THR A 543 -6.32 40.21 -10.86
CA THR A 543 -6.74 40.58 -9.51
C THR A 543 -5.64 40.31 -8.48
N LEU A 544 -5.02 39.13 -8.49
CA LEU A 544 -3.94 38.76 -7.57
C LEU A 544 -2.74 39.72 -7.69
N GLN A 545 -2.38 40.11 -8.91
CA GLN A 545 -1.31 41.08 -9.16
C GLN A 545 -1.62 42.45 -8.55
N LYS A 546 -2.86 42.95 -8.65
CA LYS A 546 -3.27 44.23 -8.05
C LYS A 546 -3.30 44.19 -6.51
N LEU A 547 -3.43 43.01 -5.93
CA LEU A 547 -3.54 42.79 -4.48
C LEU A 547 -2.21 42.37 -3.83
N THR A 548 -1.18 42.10 -4.63
CA THR A 548 0.17 41.80 -4.13
C THR A 548 0.86 43.14 -3.82
N PRO A 549 1.38 43.39 -2.60
CA PRO A 549 2.10 44.63 -2.31
C PRO A 549 3.31 44.78 -3.24
N GLU A 550 3.55 45.97 -3.78
CA GLU A 550 4.86 46.29 -4.35
C GLU A 550 5.89 46.19 -3.22
N SER A 551 6.82 45.25 -3.38
CA SER A 551 7.87 44.91 -2.41
C SER A 551 8.82 46.06 -2.12
#